data_AF-A0A645GUH6-F1
#
_entry.id   AF-A0A645GUH6-F1
#
_cell.length_a   1.000
_cell.length_b   1.000
_cell.length_c   1.000
_cell.angle_alpha   90.00
_cell.angle_beta   90.00
_cell.angle_gamma   90.00
#
_symmetry.space_group_name_H-M   'P 1'
#
loop_
_entity.id
_entity.type
_entity.pdbx_description
1 polymer ?
#
loop_
_entity_poly.entity_id
_entity_poly.type
_entity_poly.pdbx_seq_one_letter_code
_entity_poly.pdbx_strand_id
1 'polypeptide(L)'
;MYSDYIFSTALEATLADTVIIFKAVDETARGQIVDKLNTYKNQIVAENKNYLPEQAAIVEDASVKSNGLYIYLVFSSNNDTLEKVIEKNIK
;
A
#
# COMPACT_ATOMS: atom_id res chain seq x y z
N MET A 1 2.06 -17.21 -4.78
CA MET A 1 1.42 -16.12 -4.00
C MET A 1 1.08 -14.94 -4.90
N TYR A 2 2.03 -14.40 -5.66
CA TYR A 2 1.76 -13.38 -6.69
C TYR A 2 2.46 -13.75 -8.00
N SER A 3 1.96 -13.24 -9.12
CA SER A 3 2.57 -13.38 -10.44
C SER A 3 3.38 -12.16 -10.86
N ASP A 4 3.06 -10.99 -10.31
CA ASP A 4 3.74 -9.72 -10.63
C ASP A 4 3.65 -8.75 -9.44
N TYR A 5 4.60 -7.81 -9.35
CA TYR A 5 4.61 -6.79 -8.30
C TYR A 5 5.36 -5.51 -8.68
N ILE A 6 4.92 -4.40 -8.09
CA ILE A 6 5.59 -3.10 -8.09
C ILE A 6 5.73 -2.66 -6.64
N PHE A 7 6.92 -2.22 -6.27
CA PHE A 7 7.19 -1.59 -4.99
C PHE A 7 8.05 -0.36 -5.23
N SER A 8 7.54 0.79 -4.83
CA SER A 8 8.23 2.07 -4.92
C SER A 8 8.05 2.83 -3.63
N THR A 9 9.12 3.37 -3.08
CA THR A 9 9.12 4.11 -1.81
C THR A 9 10.01 5.34 -1.94
N ALA A 10 9.74 6.35 -1.13
CA ALA A 10 10.56 7.55 -1.07
C ALA A 10 12.02 7.21 -0.70
N LEU A 11 12.97 7.91 -1.33
CA LEU A 11 14.39 7.79 -1.00
C LEU A 11 14.74 8.49 0.32
N GLU A 12 13.92 9.46 0.74
CA GLU A 12 14.09 10.18 1.98
C GLU A 12 13.49 9.37 3.13
N ALA A 13 14.31 8.99 4.10
CA ALA A 13 13.91 8.10 5.21
C ALA A 13 12.84 8.69 6.15
N THR A 14 12.57 9.99 6.04
CA THR A 14 11.54 10.72 6.80
C THR A 14 10.18 10.74 6.10
N LEU A 15 10.09 10.28 4.84
CA LEU A 15 8.85 10.26 4.07
C LEU A 15 8.28 8.85 4.04
N ALA A 16 7.01 8.70 4.40
CA ALA A 16 6.31 7.42 4.32
C ALA A 16 5.79 7.12 2.90
N ASP A 17 5.94 8.04 1.94
CA ASP A 17 5.42 7.90 0.59
C ASP A 17 5.84 6.57 -0.05
N THR A 18 4.85 5.71 -0.33
CA THR A 18 5.08 4.35 -0.80
C THR A 18 3.90 3.91 -1.67
N VAL A 19 4.20 3.30 -2.81
CA VAL A 19 3.23 2.66 -3.69
C VAL A 19 3.59 1.19 -3.84
N ILE A 20 2.64 0.33 -3.50
CA ILE A 20 2.77 -1.11 -3.60
C ILE A 20 1.62 -1.64 -4.44
N ILE A 21 1.92 -2.46 -5.44
CA ILE A 21 0.94 -3.13 -6.29
C ILE A 21 1.36 -4.59 -6.45
N PHE A 22 0.42 -5.51 -6.27
CA PHE A 22 0.61 -6.93 -6.51
C PHE A 22 -0.47 -7.45 -7.45
N LYS A 23 -0.11 -8.46 -8.25
CA LYS A 23 -1.06 -9.33 -8.93
C LYS A 23 -1.04 -10.70 -8.29
N ALA A 24 -2.12 -11.09 -7.62
CA ALA A 24 -2.30 -12.42 -7.07
C ALA A 24 -2.39 -13.48 -8.17
N VAL A 25 -1.96 -14.70 -7.84
CA VAL A 25 -2.12 -15.86 -8.75
C VAL A 25 -3.55 -16.41 -8.75
N ASP A 26 -4.29 -16.21 -7.65
CA ASP A 26 -5.67 -16.63 -7.42
C ASP A 26 -6.31 -15.84 -6.26
N GLU A 27 -7.59 -16.09 -6.01
CA GLU A 27 -8.38 -15.41 -4.97
C GLU A 27 -7.89 -15.72 -3.53
N THR A 28 -7.40 -16.94 -3.29
CA THR A 28 -6.85 -17.32 -1.97
C THR A 28 -5.59 -16.51 -1.70
N ALA A 29 -4.71 -16.43 -2.70
CA ALA A 29 -3.48 -15.68 -2.62
C ALA A 29 -3.74 -14.17 -2.54
N ARG A 30 -4.81 -13.66 -3.15
CA ARG A 30 -5.27 -12.27 -2.94
C ARG A 30 -5.55 -11.99 -1.47
N GLY A 31 -6.32 -12.85 -0.81
CA GLY A 31 -6.60 -12.71 0.63
C GLY A 31 -5.31 -12.68 1.46
N GLN A 32 -4.39 -13.60 1.20
CA GLN A 32 -3.09 -13.63 1.87
C GLN A 32 -2.26 -12.37 1.65
N ILE A 33 -2.30 -11.78 0.46
CA ILE A 33 -1.59 -10.52 0.16
C ILE A 33 -2.22 -9.36 0.92
N VAL A 34 -3.56 -9.27 0.94
CA VAL A 34 -4.29 -8.23 1.68
C VAL A 34 -3.93 -8.26 3.16
N ASP A 35 -3.91 -9.44 3.78
CA ASP A 35 -3.56 -9.60 5.20
C ASP A 35 -2.12 -9.15 5.49
N LYS A 36 -1.17 -9.50 4.60
CA LYS A 36 0.23 -9.09 4.74
C LYS A 36 0.40 -7.58 4.57
N LEU A 37 -0.30 -6.96 3.62
CA LEU A 37 -0.24 -5.51 3.41
C LEU A 37 -0.86 -4.74 4.57
N ASN A 38 -1.95 -5.23 5.15
CA ASN A 38 -2.53 -4.64 6.36
C ASN A 38 -1.58 -4.78 7.57
N THR A 39 -0.91 -5.92 7.70
CA THR A 39 0.11 -6.13 8.74
C THR A 39 1.28 -5.16 8.56
N TYR A 40 1.78 -5.02 7.33
CA TYR A 40 2.84 -4.08 6.99
C TYR A 40 2.43 -2.63 7.29
N LYS A 41 1.24 -2.21 6.87
CA LYS A 41 0.68 -0.88 7.22
C LYS A 41 0.72 -0.64 8.73
N ASN A 42 0.19 -1.57 9.52
CA ASN A 42 0.14 -1.43 10.98
C ASN A 42 1.54 -1.34 11.61
N GLN A 43 2.51 -2.08 11.06
CA GLN A 43 3.90 -1.99 11.50
C GLN A 43 4.48 -0.60 11.23
N ILE A 44 4.31 -0.06 10.03
CA ILE A 44 4.82 1.27 9.68
C ILE A 44 4.17 2.37 10.55
N VAL A 45 2.86 2.27 10.82
CA VAL A 45 2.19 3.17 11.77
C VAL A 45 2.85 3.09 13.15
N ALA A 46 3.05 1.89 13.69
CA ALA A 46 3.63 1.70 15.02
C ALA A 46 5.08 2.22 15.11
N GLU A 47 5.87 2.04 14.05
CA GLU A 47 7.24 2.55 13.94
C GLU A 47 7.26 4.09 13.89
N ASN A 48 6.36 4.73 13.15
CA ASN A 48 6.37 6.18 12.95
C ASN A 48 5.63 6.96 14.04
N LYS A 49 4.68 6.35 14.75
CA LYS A 49 3.79 7.05 15.70
C LYS A 49 4.53 7.89 16.77
N ASN A 50 5.69 7.41 17.23
CA ASN A 50 6.45 8.08 18.29
C ASN A 50 7.53 9.05 17.77
N TYR A 51 7.90 8.96 16.48
CA TYR A 51 9.04 9.70 15.91
C TYR A 51 8.61 10.69 14.81
N LEU A 52 7.63 10.31 13.98
CA LEU A 52 7.13 11.07 12.84
C LEU A 52 5.58 10.96 12.80
N PRO A 53 4.87 11.64 13.72
CA PRO A 53 3.42 11.50 13.86
C PRO A 53 2.65 11.96 12.62
N GLU A 54 3.16 12.95 11.88
CA GLU A 54 2.55 13.39 10.61
C GLU A 54 2.60 12.30 9.53
N GLN A 55 3.71 11.55 9.48
CA GLN A 55 3.87 10.42 8.56
C GLN A 55 3.00 9.24 8.99
N ALA A 56 2.88 8.98 10.29
CA ALA A 56 1.98 7.96 10.81
C ALA A 56 0.52 8.24 10.40
N ALA A 57 0.07 9.50 10.43
CA ALA A 57 -1.28 9.87 9.98
C ALA A 57 -1.51 9.57 8.49
N ILE A 58 -0.53 9.86 7.62
CA ILE A 58 -0.59 9.53 6.18
C ILE A 58 -0.77 8.01 5.99
N VAL A 59 -0.03 7.21 6.77
CA VAL A 59 -0.12 5.75 6.70
C VAL A 59 -1.43 5.24 7.29
N GLU A 60 -1.94 5.83 8.37
CA GLU A 60 -3.22 5.44 9.00
C GLU A 60 -4.40 5.64 8.04
N ASP A 61 -4.43 6.73 7.28
CA ASP A 61 -5.47 7.05 6.29
C ASP A 61 -5.44 6.14 5.06
N ALA A 62 -4.30 5.52 4.76
CA ALA A 62 -4.19 4.61 3.63
C ALA A 62 -5.03 3.33 3.81
N SER A 63 -5.49 2.74 2.71
CA SER A 63 -6.22 1.47 2.75
C SER A 63 -5.69 0.49 1.72
N VAL A 64 -5.68 -0.80 2.07
CA VAL A 64 -5.40 -1.85 1.10
C VAL A 64 -6.64 -2.02 0.22
N LYS A 65 -6.49 -1.83 -1.08
CA LYS A 65 -7.57 -1.92 -2.06
C LYS A 65 -7.34 -3.09 -3.00
N SER A 66 -8.42 -3.58 -3.60
CA SER A 66 -8.37 -4.71 -4.54
C SER A 66 -9.29 -4.48 -5.73
N ASN A 67 -8.82 -4.87 -6.91
CA ASN A 67 -9.58 -4.91 -8.15
C ASN A 67 -9.28 -6.25 -8.86
N GLY A 68 -10.23 -7.19 -8.80
CA GLY A 68 -10.01 -8.57 -9.24
C GLY A 68 -8.86 -9.22 -8.46
N LEU A 69 -7.83 -9.67 -9.19
CA LEU A 69 -6.60 -10.24 -8.63
C LEU A 69 -5.50 -9.19 -8.38
N TYR A 70 -5.75 -7.91 -8.67
CA TYR A 70 -4.80 -6.85 -8.33
C TYR A 70 -5.09 -6.31 -6.93
N ILE A 71 -4.03 -6.13 -6.15
CA ILE A 71 -4.07 -5.54 -4.81
C ILE A 71 -3.10 -4.37 -4.81
N TYR A 72 -3.47 -3.25 -4.19
CA TYR A 72 -2.56 -2.13 -4.05
C TYR A 72 -2.70 -1.43 -2.70
N LEU A 73 -1.62 -0.76 -2.30
CA LEU A 73 -1.52 0.05 -1.10
C LEU A 73 -0.70 1.29 -1.43
N VAL A 74 -1.22 2.46 -1.06
CA VAL A 74 -0.59 3.75 -1.32
C VAL A 74 -0.53 4.54 -0.02
N PHE A 75 0.69 4.92 0.38
CA PHE A 75 0.95 5.91 1.41
C PHE A 75 1.34 7.18 0.70
N SER A 76 0.54 8.24 0.78
CA SER A 76 0.89 9.55 0.26
C SER A 76 -0.15 10.57 0.70
N SER A 77 0.28 11.83 0.83
CA SER A 77 -0.66 12.97 0.97
C SER A 77 -1.55 13.17 -0.27
N ASN A 78 -1.17 12.62 -1.43
CA ASN A 78 -1.95 12.68 -2.67
C ASN A 78 -2.61 11.33 -3.01
N ASN A 79 -3.02 10.57 -1.99
CA ASN A 79 -3.54 9.21 -2.13
C ASN A 79 -4.66 9.11 -3.19
N ASP A 80 -5.69 9.95 -3.09
CA ASP A 80 -6.84 9.94 -4.00
C ASP A 80 -6.47 10.03 -5.49
N THR A 81 -5.45 10.83 -5.83
CA THR A 81 -5.01 10.98 -7.23
C THR A 81 -4.29 9.72 -7.70
N LEU A 82 -3.41 9.17 -6.86
CA LEU A 82 -2.66 7.95 -7.18
C LEU A 82 -3.58 6.75 -7.33
N GLU A 83 -4.55 6.58 -6.43
CA GLU A 83 -5.54 5.51 -6.49
C GLU A 83 -6.33 5.57 -7.79
N LYS A 84 -6.82 6.76 -8.20
CA LYS A 84 -7.51 6.93 -9.49
C LYS A 84 -6.66 6.54 -10.69
N VAL A 85 -5.36 6.87 -10.67
CA VAL A 85 -4.43 6.48 -11.74
C VAL A 85 -4.24 4.98 -11.76
N ILE A 86 -4.07 4.34 -10.61
CA ILE A 86 -3.93 2.88 -10.49
C ILE A 86 -5.19 2.19 -11.00
N GLU A 87 -6.36 2.53 -10.46
CA GLU A 87 -7.66 1.94 -10.81
C GLU A 87 -7.98 2.04 -12.31
N LYS A 88 -7.57 3.14 -12.96
CA LYS A 88 -7.76 3.33 -14.40
C LYS A 88 -6.91 2.37 -15.25
N ASN A 89 -5.76 1.92 -14.74
CA ASN A 89 -4.75 1.20 -15.52
C ASN A 89 -4.60 -0.28 -15.14
N ILE A 90 -5.08 -0.70 -13.97
CA ILE A 90 -5.15 -2.12 -13.59
C ILE A 90 -6.48 -2.73 -14.08
N LYS A 91 -6.43 -3.94 -14.65
CA LYS A 91 -7.59 -4.67 -15.18
C LYS A 91 -7.47 -6.16 -14.89
#